data_AF-A0A7F8Q0X3-F1
#
_entry.id   AF-A0A7F8Q0X3-F1
#
_cell.length_a   1.000
_cell.length_b   1.000
_cell.length_c   1.000
_cell.angle_alpha   90.00
_cell.angle_beta   90.00
_cell.angle_gamma   90.00
#
_symmetry.space_group_name_H-M   'P 1'
#
loop_
_entity.id
_entity.type
_entity.pdbx_description
1 polymer ?
#
loop_
_entity_poly.entity_id
_entity_poly.type
_entity_poly.pdbx_seq_one_letter_code
_entity_poly.pdbx_strand_id
1 'polypeptide(L)'
;MEPRVICVLVLACVLTLSSLAQGELETCVVAPHHRTNCGVPGITPSQCKAKGCCFDNTVRGVPWCFHPVAVDNITDGYKKRGPLFQLEESLGLRSDS
;
A
#
# COMPACT_ATOMS: atom_id res chain seq x y z
N MET A 1 39.99 11.65 14.05
CA MET A 1 38.81 11.42 13.20
C MET A 1 38.54 12.73 12.48
N GLU A 2 38.82 12.83 11.18
CA GLU A 2 38.68 14.10 10.47
C GLU A 2 37.19 14.48 10.38
N PRO A 3 36.81 15.73 10.68
CA PRO A 3 35.40 16.14 10.67
C PRO A 3 34.75 15.95 9.30
N ARG A 4 35.57 16.00 8.24
CA ARG A 4 35.19 15.73 6.84
C ARG A 4 34.75 14.28 6.64
N VAL A 5 35.46 13.33 7.24
CA VAL A 5 35.16 11.89 7.14
C VAL A 5 33.89 11.57 7.92
N ILE A 6 33.71 12.17 9.09
CA ILE A 6 32.49 12.00 9.90
C ILE A 6 31.26 12.50 9.14
N CYS A 7 31.32 13.70 8.53
CA CYS A 7 30.21 14.23 7.74
C CYS A 7 29.86 13.34 6.54
N VAL A 8 30.86 12.86 5.80
CA VAL A 8 30.63 11.99 4.63
C VAL A 8 29.98 10.68 5.04
N LEU A 9 30.40 10.09 6.17
CA LEU A 9 29.80 8.86 6.70
C LEU A 9 28.34 9.07 7.14
N VAL A 10 28.04 10.18 7.82
CA VAL A 10 26.66 10.49 8.24
C VAL A 10 25.75 10.73 7.04
N LEU A 11 26.21 11.49 6.03
CA LEU A 11 25.44 11.74 4.80
C LEU A 11 25.16 10.44 4.04
N ALA A 12 26.15 9.56 3.91
CA ALA A 12 25.97 8.25 3.29
C ALA A 12 24.94 7.40 4.05
N CYS A 13 25.02 7.35 5.39
CA CYS A 13 24.07 6.62 6.23
C CYS A 13 22.61 7.12 6.03
N VAL A 14 22.39 8.44 6.06
CA VAL A 14 21.05 9.03 5.87
C VAL A 14 20.44 8.68 4.51
N LEU A 15 21.25 8.73 3.44
CA LEU A 15 20.80 8.36 2.09
C LEU A 15 20.43 6.87 2.00
N THR A 16 21.20 5.97 2.64
CA THR A 16 20.89 4.53 2.65
C THR A 16 19.66 4.15 3.48
N LEU A 17 19.38 4.87 4.57
CA LEU A 17 18.26 4.59 5.46
C LEU A 17 16.90 5.06 4.90
N SER A 18 16.92 5.98 3.94
CA SER A 18 15.70 6.56 3.36
C SER A 18 14.93 5.57 2.46
N SER A 19 15.58 4.52 1.95
CA SER A 19 14.98 3.56 1.02
C SER A 19 14.14 2.45 1.68
N LEU A 20 13.97 2.43 3.00
CA LEU A 20 13.29 1.33 3.71
C LEU A 20 11.78 1.53 3.94
N ALA A 21 11.18 2.65 3.50
CA ALA A 21 9.79 2.98 3.80
C ALA A 21 8.89 2.98 2.55
N GLN A 22 8.84 1.87 1.82
CA GLN A 22 7.75 1.59 0.88
C GLN A 22 6.93 0.43 1.44
N GLY A 23 6.15 0.72 2.48
CA GLY A 23 5.13 -0.19 2.97
C GLY A 23 3.91 -0.06 2.08
N GLU A 24 3.67 -1.05 1.21
CA GLU A 24 2.39 -1.22 0.50
C GLU A 24 1.28 -1.35 1.57
N LEU A 25 0.41 -0.34 1.68
CA LEU A 25 -0.71 -0.39 2.60
C LEU A 25 -1.81 -1.23 1.95
N GLU A 26 -2.00 -2.45 2.39
CA GLU A 26 -3.07 -3.33 1.90
C GLU A 26 -4.32 -3.29 2.80
N THR A 27 -5.51 -3.47 2.23
CA THR A 27 -6.80 -3.44 2.94
C THR A 27 -7.72 -4.60 2.58
N CYS A 28 -8.51 -5.02 3.57
CA CYS A 28 -9.54 -6.05 3.45
C CYS A 28 -10.93 -5.51 3.09
N VAL A 29 -11.07 -4.21 2.85
CA VAL A 29 -12.35 -3.59 2.48
C VAL A 29 -12.60 -3.77 0.99
N VAL A 30 -13.02 -4.98 0.62
CA VAL A 30 -13.34 -5.36 -0.77
C VAL A 30 -14.82 -5.73 -0.86
N ALA A 31 -15.51 -5.14 -1.82
CA ALA A 31 -16.91 -5.45 -2.11
C ALA A 31 -17.07 -6.96 -2.38
N PRO A 32 -18.08 -7.64 -1.80
CA PRO A 32 -18.22 -9.10 -1.86
C PRO A 32 -18.06 -9.72 -3.26
N HIS A 33 -18.62 -9.06 -4.28
CA HIS A 33 -18.58 -9.53 -5.67
C HIS A 33 -17.25 -9.25 -6.39
N HIS A 34 -16.39 -8.39 -5.83
CA HIS A 34 -15.07 -8.07 -6.35
C HIS A 34 -13.96 -8.85 -5.63
N ARG A 35 -14.31 -9.77 -4.73
CA ARG A 35 -13.34 -10.58 -3.99
C ARG A 35 -12.68 -11.62 -4.89
N THR A 36 -11.37 -11.55 -5.01
CA THR A 36 -10.57 -12.57 -5.68
C THR A 36 -10.25 -13.69 -4.69
N ASN A 37 -10.72 -14.92 -4.97
CA ASN A 37 -10.51 -16.07 -4.10
C ASN A 37 -9.01 -16.33 -3.83
N CYS A 38 -8.65 -16.47 -2.56
CA CYS A 38 -7.30 -16.81 -2.08
C CYS A 38 -7.22 -18.20 -1.39
N GLY A 39 -8.36 -18.84 -1.16
CA GLY A 39 -8.48 -20.05 -0.35
C GLY A 39 -9.26 -21.19 -1.01
N VAL A 40 -9.30 -22.31 -0.29
CA VAL A 40 -10.19 -23.42 -0.61
C VAL A 40 -11.57 -23.20 0.02
N PRO A 41 -12.65 -23.78 -0.55
CA PRO A 41 -13.95 -23.79 0.11
C PRO A 41 -13.85 -24.43 1.51
N GLY A 42 -14.49 -23.82 2.50
CA GLY A 42 -14.47 -24.32 3.89
C GLY A 42 -13.17 -24.05 4.67
N ILE A 43 -12.25 -23.22 4.14
CA ILE A 43 -11.05 -22.79 4.85
C ILE A 43 -11.39 -22.10 6.18
N THR A 44 -10.59 -22.36 7.22
CA THR A 44 -10.78 -21.69 8.50
C THR A 44 -10.26 -20.25 8.46
N PRO A 45 -10.77 -19.34 9.32
CA PRO A 45 -10.27 -17.96 9.38
C PRO A 45 -8.77 -17.88 9.65
N SER A 46 -8.25 -18.78 10.49
CA SER A 46 -6.82 -18.84 10.83
C SER A 46 -5.97 -19.29 9.65
N GLN A 47 -6.41 -20.31 8.90
CA GLN A 47 -5.70 -20.78 7.71
C GLN A 47 -5.70 -19.73 6.59
N CYS A 48 -6.79 -18.99 6.41
CA CYS A 48 -6.85 -17.90 5.44
C CYS A 48 -5.89 -16.75 5.81
N LYS A 49 -5.90 -16.32 7.08
CA LYS A 49 -4.99 -15.28 7.57
C LYS A 49 -3.52 -15.70 7.53
N ALA A 50 -3.23 -16.98 7.79
CA ALA A 50 -1.88 -17.53 7.68
C ALA A 50 -1.31 -17.48 6.25
N LYS A 51 -2.18 -17.42 5.23
CA LYS A 51 -1.79 -17.20 3.83
C LYS A 51 -1.56 -15.72 3.49
N GLY A 52 -1.74 -14.80 4.43
CA GLY A 52 -1.69 -13.36 4.18
C GLY A 52 -2.97 -12.78 3.56
N CYS A 53 -4.08 -13.52 3.63
CA CYS A 53 -5.34 -13.11 3.01
C CYS A 53 -6.40 -12.67 4.01
N CYS A 54 -7.41 -11.98 3.50
CA CYS A 54 -8.55 -11.49 4.25
C CYS A 54 -9.63 -12.56 4.36
N PHE A 55 -10.29 -12.62 5.52
CA PHE A 55 -11.39 -13.53 5.78
C PHE A 55 -12.66 -12.79 6.17
N ASP A 56 -13.75 -13.01 5.44
CA ASP A 56 -15.08 -12.50 5.75
C ASP A 56 -16.17 -13.47 5.26
N ASN A 57 -16.92 -14.04 6.20
CA ASN A 57 -18.01 -14.99 5.97
C ASN A 57 -19.41 -14.37 6.13
N THR A 58 -19.52 -13.05 6.21
CA THR A 58 -20.81 -12.35 6.39
C THR A 58 -21.75 -12.47 5.18
N VAL A 59 -21.18 -12.65 3.98
CA VAL A 59 -21.93 -12.75 2.71
C VAL A 59 -21.79 -14.16 2.14
N ARG A 60 -22.92 -14.77 1.75
CA ARG A 60 -22.95 -16.10 1.10
C ARG A 60 -22.82 -15.97 -0.42
N GLY A 61 -22.35 -17.03 -1.07
CA GLY A 61 -22.20 -17.08 -2.53
C GLY A 61 -20.99 -16.33 -3.08
N VAL A 62 -20.07 -15.90 -2.21
CA VAL A 62 -18.81 -15.24 -2.55
C VAL A 62 -17.64 -15.91 -1.83
N PRO A 63 -16.38 -15.73 -2.27
CA PRO A 63 -15.23 -16.25 -1.55
C PRO A 63 -15.11 -15.64 -0.16
N TRP A 64 -15.06 -16.50 0.86
CA TRP A 64 -14.84 -16.05 2.24
C TRP A 64 -13.37 -15.74 2.52
N CYS A 65 -12.45 -16.38 1.80
CA CYS A 65 -11.03 -16.08 1.85
C CYS A 65 -10.60 -15.40 0.54
N PHE A 66 -10.13 -14.15 0.63
CA PHE A 66 -9.87 -13.32 -0.53
C PHE A 66 -8.60 -12.49 -0.38
N HIS A 67 -8.02 -12.08 -1.50
CA HIS A 67 -6.82 -11.23 -1.50
C HIS A 67 -7.15 -9.82 -1.00
N PRO A 68 -6.27 -9.20 -0.20
CA PRO A 68 -6.37 -7.79 0.09
C PRO A 68 -6.10 -6.96 -1.18
N VAL A 69 -6.44 -5.68 -1.14
CA VAL A 69 -6.15 -4.73 -2.23
C VAL A 69 -5.27 -3.60 -1.71
N ALA A 70 -4.39 -3.07 -2.56
CA ALA A 70 -3.57 -1.92 -2.21
C ALA A 70 -4.43 -0.65 -2.05
N VAL A 71 -4.11 0.16 -1.04
CA VAL A 71 -4.83 1.39 -0.66
C VAL A 71 -4.42 2.59 -1.52
N ASP A 72 -3.44 2.43 -2.42
CA ASP A 72 -3.15 3.40 -3.48
C ASP A 72 -4.34 3.58 -4.44
N ASN A 73 -5.20 2.56 -4.55
CA ASN A 73 -6.37 2.51 -5.44
C ASN A 73 -7.72 2.75 -4.74
N ILE A 74 -7.81 2.83 -3.41
CA ILE A 74 -9.09 3.15 -2.73
C ILE A 74 -9.45 4.64 -2.91
N THR A 75 -8.46 5.51 -3.07
CA THR A 75 -8.69 6.91 -3.43
C THR A 75 -9.12 7.09 -4.88
N ASP A 76 -8.83 6.15 -5.77
CA ASP A 76 -9.20 6.28 -7.19
C ASP A 76 -10.62 5.79 -7.49
N GLY A 77 -11.20 4.94 -6.63
CA GLY A 77 -12.60 4.50 -6.72
C GLY A 77 -13.62 5.46 -6.07
N TYR A 78 -13.24 6.19 -5.02
CA TYR A 78 -14.13 7.13 -4.32
C TYR A 78 -13.73 8.61 -4.45
N LYS A 79 -12.68 8.95 -5.22
CA LYS A 79 -12.28 10.34 -5.47
C LYS A 79 -11.82 10.57 -6.91
N LYS A 80 -12.78 10.58 -7.85
CA LYS A 80 -12.70 11.29 -9.15
C LYS A 80 -12.58 12.83 -9.01
N ARG A 81 -11.91 13.32 -7.96
CA ARG A 81 -11.49 14.71 -7.75
C ARG A 81 -10.48 14.79 -6.60
N GLY A 82 -9.26 14.30 -6.81
CA GLY A 82 -8.14 14.57 -5.90
C GLY A 82 -7.67 16.03 -6.04
N PRO A 83 -7.23 16.70 -4.96
CA PRO A 83 -6.53 17.98 -5.02
C PRO A 83 -5.02 17.81 -5.23
N LEU A 84 -4.57 16.73 -5.90
CA LEU A 84 -3.18 16.53 -6.36
C LEU A 84 -2.85 17.46 -7.56
N PHE A 85 -3.48 18.63 -7.59
CA PHE A 85 -3.06 19.78 -8.38
C PHE A 85 -2.39 20.84 -7.47
N GLN A 86 -2.39 20.65 -6.14
CA GLN A 86 -1.97 21.70 -5.20
C GLN A 86 -0.55 21.53 -4.60
N LEU A 87 0.16 20.42 -4.85
CA LEU A 87 1.54 20.24 -4.36
C LEU A 87 2.60 20.51 -5.43
N GLU A 88 2.21 20.55 -6.70
CA GLU A 88 3.08 20.94 -7.82
C GLU A 88 3.31 22.47 -7.86
N GLU A 89 2.61 23.25 -7.03
CA GLU A 89 2.65 24.72 -7.05
C GLU A 89 3.61 25.32 -6.01
N SER A 90 4.09 24.55 -5.02
CA SER A 90 4.98 25.06 -3.95
C SER A 90 6.49 24.91 -4.25
N LEU A 91 6.87 24.11 -5.25
CA LEU A 91 8.28 23.88 -5.61
C LEU A 91 8.73 24.56 -6.90
N GLY A 92 7.85 25.23 -7.65
CA GLY A 92 8.22 26.20 -8.69
C GLY A 92 9.23 25.72 -9.76
N LEU A 93 9.34 24.42 -10.02
CA LEU A 93 10.28 23.86 -10.99
C LEU A 93 9.56 23.41 -12.25
N ARG A 94 9.39 24.40 -13.13
CA ARG A 94 9.00 24.26 -14.55
C ARG A 94 9.90 23.22 -15.25
N SER A 95 9.45 22.50 -16.27
CA SER A 95 9.48 23.00 -17.65
C SER A 95 8.73 22.04 -18.58
N ASP A 96 7.61 22.49 -19.16
CA ASP A 96 7.01 21.88 -20.35
C ASP A 96 7.96 22.01 -21.54
N SER A 97 8.08 20.92 -22.32
CA SER A 97 8.47 20.96 -23.73
C SER A 97 7.53 20.10 -24.55
#